data_AF-A0A7S2J593-F1
#
_entry.id   AF-A0A7S2J593-F1
#
_cell.length_a   1.000
_cell.length_b   1.000
_cell.length_c   1.000
_cell.angle_alpha   90.00
_cell.angle_beta   90.00
_cell.angle_gamma   90.00
#
_symmetry.space_group_name_H-M   'P 1'
#
loop_
_entity.id
_entity.type
_entity.pdbx_description
1 polymer ?
#
loop_
_entity_poly.entity_id
_entity_poly.type
_entity_poly.pdbx_seq_one_letter_code
_entity_poly.pdbx_strand_id
1 'polypeptide(L)'
;MRYIVGSWASHDEMDWARENCPNKARDKIGETTHGMVAYRKHNADGADIHGPSPGKNYYGGPVTMEAMHRIGGVCGNISKFGVFMANAHGIPALQCAQTGKHACFLWQNKPGTWRLSNDVFGWGNVGRWNGIQLPFCGHPNAAHFRESAGFHVVMMEKAQTRDYRAFCRAERLRTLASVAPIEKRGDLLAEACEACPFNMDVWADRAQYLSDARNSGHAVNDDAWVAKVKESMKDEWLHVRKNVATCKPVIEQDGDKGVQRVVSGGGFWGTGAESSWLEIDLQEPCRIEAFNIVWWGISVASTLSVLVSDGSGDYVAVKTLDNALDHPMAGQYNGSTLFEGWDQITRKIKVTLDGGRTDPWGKGKLFGIRSIQAMGISTIDISDEPASEVMKLAASFRLDKERLDTETSENAAADASDRLKDHAPSNKTVLALTIDYIHELIEKNASAEAEERTKEWHCQPLEDEGDDENCDL
;
A
#
# COMPACT_ATOMS: atom_id res chain seq x y z
N MET A 1 -17.70 -18.88 -4.07
CA MET A 1 -17.52 -19.97 -5.07
C MET A 1 -16.48 -19.69 -6.16
N ARG A 2 -16.21 -18.43 -6.56
CA ARG A 2 -15.31 -18.07 -7.68
C ARG A 2 -13.83 -18.50 -7.58
N TYR A 3 -13.38 -18.94 -6.40
CA TYR A 3 -12.00 -19.35 -6.12
C TYR A 3 -11.86 -20.85 -5.81
N ILE A 4 -12.96 -21.61 -5.97
CA ILE A 4 -13.00 -23.07 -5.91
C ILE A 4 -13.48 -23.62 -7.27
N VAL A 5 -14.41 -22.90 -7.92
CA VAL A 5 -14.92 -23.22 -9.26
C VAL A 5 -14.12 -22.41 -10.29
N GLY A 6 -13.34 -23.09 -11.14
CA GLY A 6 -12.47 -22.47 -12.15
C GLY A 6 -10.97 -22.79 -12.00
N SER A 7 -10.59 -23.85 -11.27
CA SER A 7 -9.19 -24.29 -11.19
C SER A 7 -8.64 -24.64 -12.58
N TRP A 8 -7.37 -24.32 -12.82
CA TRP A 8 -6.65 -24.74 -14.03
C TRP A 8 -6.15 -26.18 -13.98
N ALA A 9 -6.35 -26.89 -12.87
CA ALA A 9 -5.98 -28.30 -12.75
C ALA A 9 -7.04 -29.18 -13.42
N SER A 10 -6.60 -30.21 -14.13
CA SER A 10 -7.46 -31.29 -14.63
C SER A 10 -8.03 -32.14 -13.48
N HIS A 11 -9.06 -32.94 -13.77
CA HIS A 11 -9.63 -33.87 -12.78
C HIS A 11 -8.57 -34.87 -12.27
N ASP A 12 -7.77 -35.43 -13.17
CA ASP A 12 -6.69 -36.36 -12.82
C ASP A 12 -5.65 -35.71 -11.88
N GLU A 13 -5.31 -34.44 -12.10
CA GLU A 13 -4.41 -33.70 -11.21
C GLU A 13 -5.05 -33.47 -9.82
N MET A 14 -6.35 -33.20 -9.77
CA MET A 14 -7.07 -33.05 -8.50
C MET A 14 -7.16 -34.38 -7.73
N ASP A 15 -7.36 -35.49 -8.43
CA ASP A 15 -7.39 -36.82 -7.83
C ASP A 15 -6.00 -37.18 -7.27
N TRP A 16 -4.95 -36.97 -8.07
CA TRP A 16 -3.56 -37.13 -7.63
C TRP A 16 -3.24 -36.29 -6.39
N ALA A 17 -3.66 -35.01 -6.36
CA ALA A 17 -3.45 -34.13 -5.22
C ALA A 17 -4.14 -34.67 -3.95
N ARG A 18 -5.38 -35.16 -4.06
CA ARG A 18 -6.12 -35.72 -2.91
C ARG A 18 -5.46 -36.97 -2.33
N GLU A 19 -4.80 -37.77 -3.17
CA GLU A 19 -4.06 -38.97 -2.77
C GLU A 19 -2.70 -38.64 -2.16
N ASN A 20 -2.03 -37.60 -2.64
CA ASN A 20 -0.63 -37.31 -2.32
C ASN A 20 -0.42 -36.11 -1.37
N CYS A 21 -1.50 -35.50 -0.85
CA CYS A 21 -1.41 -34.41 0.12
C CYS A 21 -1.08 -34.93 1.53
N PRO A 22 0.10 -34.59 2.12
CA PRO A 22 0.49 -35.06 3.45
C PRO A 22 -0.42 -34.52 4.57
N ASN A 23 -0.97 -33.32 4.39
CA ASN A 23 -1.87 -32.69 5.35
C ASN A 23 -2.94 -31.88 4.63
N LYS A 24 -4.19 -32.31 4.80
CA LYS A 24 -5.37 -31.80 4.11
C LYS A 24 -6.06 -30.66 4.87
N ALA A 25 -5.52 -30.26 6.03
CA ALA A 25 -6.09 -29.21 6.86
C ALA A 25 -6.00 -27.84 6.15
N ARG A 26 -7.11 -27.11 6.14
CA ARG A 26 -7.25 -25.81 5.45
C ARG A 26 -6.18 -24.80 5.87
N ASP A 27 -5.91 -24.74 7.17
CA ASP A 27 -4.98 -23.80 7.76
C ASP A 27 -3.52 -24.15 7.48
N LYS A 28 -3.25 -25.40 7.05
CA LYS A 28 -1.91 -25.93 6.80
C LYS A 28 -1.61 -26.22 5.34
N ILE A 29 -2.59 -26.22 4.44
CA ILE A 29 -2.38 -26.62 3.04
C ILE A 29 -1.26 -25.81 2.35
N GLY A 30 -1.20 -24.49 2.60
CA GLY A 30 -0.19 -23.62 2.00
C GLY A 30 1.23 -23.96 2.46
N GLU A 31 1.40 -24.23 3.76
CA GLU A 31 2.67 -24.67 4.38
C GLU A 31 3.04 -26.09 3.94
N THR A 32 2.06 -26.98 3.85
CA THR A 32 2.24 -28.40 3.50
C THR A 32 2.81 -28.58 2.11
N THR A 33 2.46 -27.68 1.19
CA THR A 33 2.97 -27.71 -0.18
C THR A 33 4.43 -27.24 -0.28
N HIS A 34 4.97 -26.61 0.76
CA HIS A 34 6.38 -26.21 0.79
C HIS A 34 7.28 -27.44 0.82
N GLY A 35 8.22 -27.50 -0.11
CA GLY A 35 9.14 -28.64 -0.22
C GLY A 35 8.58 -29.85 -0.96
N MET A 36 7.30 -29.85 -1.35
CA MET A 36 6.75 -30.90 -2.25
C MET A 36 7.22 -30.73 -3.69
N VAL A 37 7.67 -29.54 -4.08
CA VAL A 37 8.27 -29.27 -5.39
C VAL A 37 9.66 -28.70 -5.17
N ALA A 38 10.68 -29.42 -5.65
CA ALA A 38 12.06 -28.95 -5.55
C ALA A 38 12.29 -27.73 -6.46
N TYR A 39 12.94 -26.69 -5.94
CA TYR A 39 13.32 -25.52 -6.74
C TYR A 39 14.44 -25.92 -7.71
N ARG A 40 14.15 -26.01 -9.01
CA ARG A 40 15.09 -26.46 -10.04
C ARG A 40 14.90 -25.65 -11.32
N LYS A 41 15.93 -24.88 -11.69
CA LYS A 41 15.97 -24.17 -12.98
C LYS A 41 16.27 -25.10 -14.16
N HIS A 42 17.14 -26.08 -13.95
CA HIS A 42 17.47 -27.11 -14.94
C HIS A 42 17.03 -28.48 -14.47
N ASN A 43 16.54 -29.32 -15.38
CA ASN A 43 16.26 -30.73 -15.10
C ASN A 43 17.56 -31.57 -15.15
N ALA A 44 17.45 -32.89 -14.95
CA ALA A 44 18.60 -33.80 -14.96
C ALA A 44 19.34 -33.84 -16.32
N ASP A 45 18.64 -33.54 -17.41
CA ASP A 45 19.18 -33.50 -18.77
C ASP A 45 19.74 -32.11 -19.14
N GLY A 46 19.75 -31.17 -18.20
CA GLY A 46 20.26 -29.80 -18.39
C GLY A 46 19.30 -28.85 -19.10
N ALA A 47 18.06 -29.25 -19.40
CA ALA A 47 17.07 -28.37 -20.01
C ALA A 47 16.61 -27.27 -19.03
N ASP A 48 16.58 -26.01 -19.49
CA ASP A 48 16.09 -24.86 -18.71
C ASP A 48 14.55 -24.79 -18.75
N ILE A 49 13.93 -24.60 -17.58
CA ILE A 49 12.47 -24.43 -17.45
C ILE A 49 11.94 -23.16 -18.12
N HIS A 50 12.78 -22.15 -18.32
CA HIS A 50 12.47 -20.94 -19.08
C HIS A 50 12.77 -21.10 -20.58
N GLY A 51 13.27 -22.26 -20.99
CA GLY A 51 13.51 -22.61 -22.38
C GLY A 51 12.20 -22.79 -23.17
N PRO A 52 12.29 -22.87 -24.51
CA PRO A 52 11.11 -23.07 -25.35
C PRO A 52 10.44 -24.41 -25.03
N SER A 53 9.10 -24.42 -25.04
CA SER A 53 8.28 -25.63 -24.81
C SER A 53 8.65 -26.42 -23.55
N PRO A 54 8.57 -25.81 -22.35
CA PRO A 54 9.03 -26.44 -21.11
C PRO A 54 8.31 -27.76 -20.80
N GLY A 55 7.05 -27.93 -21.22
CA GLY A 55 6.39 -29.24 -21.15
C GLY A 55 7.22 -30.33 -21.84
N LYS A 56 7.48 -30.15 -23.14
CA LYS A 56 8.22 -31.14 -23.93
C LYS A 56 9.67 -31.29 -23.48
N ASN A 57 10.37 -30.17 -23.27
CA ASN A 57 11.83 -30.17 -23.12
C ASN A 57 12.29 -30.32 -21.66
N TYR A 58 11.56 -29.76 -20.70
CA TYR A 58 11.90 -29.84 -19.28
C TYR A 58 11.19 -31.01 -18.58
N TYR A 59 9.89 -31.20 -18.85
CA TYR A 59 9.07 -32.23 -18.20
C TYR A 59 8.94 -33.53 -19.00
N GLY A 60 9.39 -33.56 -20.26
CA GLY A 60 9.22 -34.71 -21.15
C GLY A 60 7.77 -34.97 -21.58
N GLY A 61 6.86 -34.00 -21.41
CA GLY A 61 5.42 -34.18 -21.64
C GLY A 61 4.56 -33.04 -21.06
N PRO A 62 3.25 -33.27 -20.85
CA PRO A 62 2.38 -32.28 -20.20
C PRO A 62 2.89 -31.89 -18.80
N VAL A 63 2.73 -30.61 -18.43
CA VAL A 63 3.13 -30.10 -17.12
C VAL A 63 2.06 -30.41 -16.07
N THR A 64 2.11 -31.61 -15.49
CA THR A 64 1.18 -32.09 -14.45
C THR A 64 1.70 -31.89 -13.03
N MET A 65 0.83 -31.98 -12.02
CA MET A 65 1.25 -31.98 -10.61
C MET A 65 2.28 -33.07 -10.29
N GLU A 66 2.07 -34.30 -10.77
CA GLU A 66 3.02 -35.40 -10.60
C GLU A 66 4.39 -35.07 -11.21
N ALA A 67 4.40 -34.50 -12.42
CA ALA A 67 5.63 -34.08 -13.08
C ALA A 67 6.35 -32.97 -12.30
N MET A 68 5.62 -31.98 -11.77
CA MET A 68 6.19 -30.93 -10.90
C MET A 68 6.77 -31.52 -9.61
N HIS A 69 6.07 -32.45 -8.96
CA HIS A 69 6.55 -33.12 -7.75
C HIS A 69 7.84 -33.91 -7.98
N ARG A 70 7.88 -34.69 -9.07
CA ARG A 70 9.03 -35.56 -9.42
C ARG A 70 10.23 -34.77 -9.93
N ILE A 71 10.01 -33.87 -10.87
CA ILE A 71 11.08 -33.21 -11.63
C ILE A 71 11.50 -31.89 -10.96
N GLY A 72 10.57 -31.17 -10.33
CA GLY A 72 10.79 -29.84 -9.76
C GLY A 72 10.32 -28.71 -10.69
N GLY A 73 10.68 -27.48 -10.32
CA GLY A 73 10.43 -26.29 -11.12
C GLY A 73 10.81 -25.02 -10.38
N VAL A 74 10.38 -23.86 -10.86
CA VAL A 74 10.66 -22.56 -10.21
C VAL A 74 9.42 -22.01 -9.53
N CYS A 75 9.48 -20.76 -9.05
CA CYS A 75 8.42 -20.10 -8.28
C CYS A 75 7.03 -20.22 -8.91
N GLY A 76 6.93 -20.10 -10.25
CA GLY A 76 5.67 -20.28 -10.99
C GLY A 76 5.05 -21.67 -10.80
N ASN A 77 5.86 -22.73 -10.87
CA ASN A 77 5.42 -24.12 -10.70
C ASN A 77 5.08 -24.42 -9.24
N ILE A 78 5.90 -23.95 -8.30
CA ILE A 78 5.68 -24.14 -6.86
C ILE A 78 4.34 -23.50 -6.46
N SER A 79 4.10 -22.25 -6.87
CA SER A 79 2.86 -21.54 -6.56
C SER A 79 1.64 -22.16 -7.26
N LYS A 80 1.77 -22.59 -8.52
CA LYS A 80 0.71 -23.32 -9.24
C LYS A 80 0.37 -24.63 -8.53
N PHE A 81 1.37 -25.39 -8.10
CA PHE A 81 1.19 -26.63 -7.35
C PHE A 81 0.44 -26.41 -6.04
N GLY A 82 0.80 -25.38 -5.28
CA GLY A 82 0.12 -25.00 -4.04
C GLY A 82 -1.36 -24.65 -4.24
N VAL A 83 -1.67 -23.88 -5.29
CA VAL A 83 -3.05 -23.54 -5.67
C VAL A 83 -3.84 -24.79 -6.03
N PHE A 84 -3.26 -25.70 -6.81
CA PHE A 84 -3.94 -26.93 -7.23
C PHE A 84 -4.21 -27.84 -6.04
N MET A 85 -3.24 -27.98 -5.14
CA MET A 85 -3.40 -28.73 -3.90
C MET A 85 -4.55 -28.17 -3.05
N ALA A 86 -4.61 -26.85 -2.86
CA ALA A 86 -5.71 -26.22 -2.12
C ALA A 86 -7.08 -26.44 -2.81
N ASN A 87 -7.14 -26.21 -4.12
CA ASN A 87 -8.38 -26.39 -4.88
C ASN A 87 -8.89 -27.83 -4.85
N ALA A 88 -7.99 -28.83 -4.87
CA ALA A 88 -8.34 -30.24 -4.78
C ALA A 88 -9.08 -30.61 -3.48
N HIS A 89 -8.89 -29.81 -2.43
CA HIS A 89 -9.53 -29.95 -1.13
C HIS A 89 -10.64 -28.91 -0.88
N GLY A 90 -11.11 -28.22 -1.92
CA GLY A 90 -12.18 -27.21 -1.82
C GLY A 90 -11.76 -25.95 -1.05
N ILE A 91 -10.46 -25.69 -0.96
CA ILE A 91 -9.92 -24.51 -0.27
C ILE A 91 -9.68 -23.43 -1.34
N PRO A 92 -10.28 -22.24 -1.19
CA PRO A 92 -10.03 -21.14 -2.10
C PRO A 92 -8.54 -20.80 -2.19
N ALA A 93 -7.98 -20.84 -3.40
CA ALA A 93 -6.63 -20.40 -3.66
C ALA A 93 -6.47 -19.80 -5.05
N LEU A 94 -5.48 -18.92 -5.21
CA LEU A 94 -5.19 -18.28 -6.49
C LEU A 94 -3.72 -17.91 -6.60
N GLN A 95 -3.18 -18.07 -7.80
CA GLN A 95 -1.81 -17.68 -8.11
C GLN A 95 -1.71 -16.16 -8.27
N CYS A 96 -0.63 -15.59 -7.76
CA CYS A 96 -0.32 -14.16 -7.88
C CYS A 96 1.10 -13.96 -8.40
N ALA A 97 1.38 -12.76 -8.90
CA ALA A 97 2.72 -12.32 -9.20
C ALA A 97 3.26 -11.48 -8.03
N GLN A 98 4.57 -11.45 -7.85
CA GLN A 98 5.25 -10.40 -7.09
C GLN A 98 6.34 -9.77 -7.94
N THR A 99 6.32 -8.43 -8.03
CA THR A 99 7.31 -7.59 -8.76
C THR A 99 7.58 -8.03 -10.21
N GLY A 100 6.62 -8.74 -10.84
CA GLY A 100 6.73 -9.27 -12.20
C GLY A 100 7.75 -10.41 -12.40
N LYS A 101 8.55 -10.76 -11.39
CA LYS A 101 9.65 -11.73 -11.50
C LYS A 101 9.50 -12.95 -10.59
N HIS A 102 8.60 -12.88 -9.62
CA HIS A 102 8.30 -13.98 -8.71
C HIS A 102 6.82 -14.33 -8.76
N ALA A 103 6.50 -15.59 -8.47
CA ALA A 103 5.13 -16.04 -8.38
C ALA A 103 4.89 -16.55 -6.97
N CYS A 104 3.84 -16.06 -6.34
CA CYS A 104 3.35 -16.51 -5.05
C CYS A 104 1.92 -17.05 -5.21
N PHE A 105 1.30 -17.48 -4.12
CA PHE A 105 -0.12 -17.75 -4.12
C PHE A 105 -0.79 -17.34 -2.83
N LEU A 106 -2.08 -17.02 -2.95
CA LEU A 106 -2.96 -16.74 -1.83
C LEU A 106 -3.83 -17.96 -1.60
N TRP A 107 -4.08 -18.31 -0.33
CA TRP A 107 -5.09 -19.29 0.03
C TRP A 107 -5.89 -18.87 1.26
N GLN A 108 -7.14 -19.28 1.31
CA GLN A 108 -8.03 -18.97 2.41
C GLN A 108 -7.87 -20.00 3.54
N ASN A 109 -6.93 -19.75 4.45
CA ASN A 109 -6.53 -20.66 5.51
C ASN A 109 -7.63 -20.84 6.60
N LYS A 110 -8.54 -19.87 6.73
CA LYS A 110 -9.79 -19.97 7.51
C LYS A 110 -10.89 -19.24 6.73
N PRO A 111 -12.19 -19.57 6.92
CA PRO A 111 -13.26 -18.81 6.26
C PRO A 111 -13.08 -17.30 6.46
N GLY A 112 -12.96 -16.55 5.36
CA GLY A 112 -12.72 -15.11 5.36
C GLY A 112 -11.26 -14.67 5.50
N THR A 113 -10.35 -15.51 5.99
CA THR A 113 -8.94 -15.16 6.24
C THR A 113 -8.01 -15.72 5.16
N TRP A 114 -7.18 -14.85 4.58
CA TRP A 114 -6.23 -15.20 3.52
C TRP A 114 -4.80 -15.18 4.02
N ARG A 115 -3.99 -16.07 3.47
CA ARG A 115 -2.56 -16.15 3.70
C ARG A 115 -1.82 -16.13 2.37
N LEU A 116 -0.61 -15.57 2.42
CA LEU A 116 0.31 -15.48 1.31
C LEU A 116 1.41 -16.54 1.51
N SER A 117 1.70 -17.32 0.48
CA SER A 117 2.66 -18.42 0.50
C SER A 117 3.54 -18.37 -0.74
N ASN A 118 4.71 -19.00 -0.62
CA ASN A 118 5.83 -18.79 -1.51
C ASN A 118 6.09 -17.27 -1.63
N ASP A 119 6.07 -16.58 -0.50
CA ASP A 119 6.21 -15.13 -0.40
C ASP A 119 7.68 -14.74 -0.40
N VAL A 120 8.05 -13.81 -1.27
CA VAL A 120 9.39 -13.20 -1.26
C VAL A 120 9.32 -11.70 -0.98
N PHE A 121 8.24 -11.04 -1.37
CA PHE A 121 8.18 -9.59 -1.42
C PHE A 121 7.08 -8.95 -0.55
N GLY A 122 6.36 -9.76 0.23
CA GLY A 122 5.24 -9.32 1.05
C GLY A 122 3.99 -8.93 0.27
N TRP A 123 2.91 -8.70 1.00
CA TRP A 123 1.58 -8.35 0.47
C TRP A 123 1.56 -7.09 -0.39
N GLY A 124 2.37 -6.09 -0.07
CA GLY A 124 2.41 -4.81 -0.78
C GLY A 124 2.92 -4.91 -2.22
N ASN A 125 3.52 -6.03 -2.59
CA ASN A 125 4.10 -6.26 -3.92
C ASN A 125 3.42 -7.42 -4.63
N VAL A 126 2.28 -7.90 -4.10
CA VAL A 126 1.46 -8.90 -4.74
C VAL A 126 0.67 -8.22 -5.85
N GLY A 127 0.95 -8.57 -7.09
CA GLY A 127 0.25 -8.15 -8.29
C GLY A 127 -0.73 -9.21 -8.80
N ARG A 128 -1.58 -8.79 -9.74
CA ARG A 128 -2.54 -9.66 -10.41
C ARG A 128 -1.83 -10.55 -11.42
N TRP A 129 -2.09 -11.86 -11.38
CA TRP A 129 -1.70 -12.76 -12.46
C TRP A 129 -2.73 -12.72 -13.59
N ASN A 130 -2.28 -12.78 -14.85
CA ASN A 130 -3.15 -12.70 -16.03
C ASN A 130 -4.29 -13.75 -15.98
N GLY A 131 -5.51 -13.32 -16.24
CA GLY A 131 -6.71 -14.18 -16.22
C GLY A 131 -7.29 -14.47 -14.84
N ILE A 132 -6.61 -14.13 -13.73
CA ILE A 132 -7.14 -14.27 -12.37
C ILE A 132 -7.82 -12.97 -11.94
N GLN A 133 -9.05 -13.04 -11.42
CA GLN A 133 -9.75 -11.88 -10.88
C GLN A 133 -9.48 -11.76 -9.37
N LEU A 134 -8.91 -10.64 -8.93
CA LEU A 134 -8.83 -10.28 -7.52
C LEU A 134 -10.08 -9.46 -7.11
N PRO A 135 -10.49 -9.51 -5.84
CA PRO A 135 -11.52 -8.61 -5.31
C PRO A 135 -11.13 -7.16 -5.55
N PHE A 136 -12.11 -6.29 -5.84
CA PHE A 136 -11.96 -4.85 -6.04
C PHE A 136 -11.02 -4.41 -7.19
N CYS A 137 -10.31 -5.34 -7.84
CA CYS A 137 -9.41 -5.05 -8.97
C CYS A 137 -10.12 -4.99 -10.34
N GLY A 138 -11.45 -5.16 -10.35
CA GLY A 138 -12.28 -5.20 -11.56
C GLY A 138 -12.86 -3.84 -11.96
N HIS A 139 -12.71 -2.82 -11.11
CA HIS A 139 -13.21 -1.48 -11.40
C HIS A 139 -12.41 -0.85 -12.56
N PRO A 140 -13.04 -0.13 -13.52
CA PRO A 140 -12.34 0.51 -14.64
C PRO A 140 -11.15 1.37 -14.20
N ASN A 141 -11.29 2.02 -13.04
CA ASN A 141 -10.26 2.89 -12.46
C ASN A 141 -9.19 2.12 -11.64
N ALA A 142 -9.36 0.82 -11.36
CA ALA A 142 -8.40 -0.02 -10.63
C ALA A 142 -7.28 -0.60 -11.51
N ALA A 143 -7.28 -0.28 -12.82
CA ALA A 143 -6.34 -0.83 -13.79
C ALA A 143 -4.87 -0.45 -13.54
N HIS A 144 -4.59 0.59 -12.74
CA HIS A 144 -3.25 1.13 -12.54
C HIS A 144 -2.47 0.45 -11.39
N PHE A 145 -3.15 -0.09 -10.37
CA PHE A 145 -2.51 -0.84 -9.27
C PHE A 145 -2.26 -2.33 -9.60
N ARG A 146 -2.09 -2.65 -10.89
CA ARG A 146 -1.84 -4.02 -11.37
C ARG A 146 -0.66 -4.70 -10.68
N GLU A 147 0.34 -3.91 -10.30
CA GLU A 147 1.60 -4.38 -9.71
C GLU A 147 1.50 -4.69 -8.21
N SER A 148 0.50 -4.12 -7.51
CA SER A 148 0.33 -4.21 -6.05
C SER A 148 -1.13 -4.44 -5.64
N ALA A 149 -1.87 -5.31 -6.32
CA ALA A 149 -3.28 -5.58 -6.03
C ALA A 149 -3.55 -6.41 -4.76
N GLY A 150 -2.57 -7.02 -4.11
CA GLY A 150 -2.77 -7.93 -2.98
C GLY A 150 -3.36 -7.28 -1.74
N PHE A 151 -3.15 -5.97 -1.53
CA PHE A 151 -3.77 -5.25 -0.43
C PHE A 151 -5.31 -5.30 -0.54
N HIS A 152 -5.89 -5.33 -1.76
CA HIS A 152 -7.35 -5.45 -1.94
C HIS A 152 -7.94 -6.73 -1.34
N VAL A 153 -7.17 -7.84 -1.32
CA VAL A 153 -7.62 -9.08 -0.69
C VAL A 153 -7.69 -8.91 0.83
N VAL A 154 -6.69 -8.26 1.42
CA VAL A 154 -6.67 -7.94 2.86
C VAL A 154 -7.79 -6.95 3.23
N MET A 155 -8.05 -5.97 2.38
CA MET A 155 -9.15 -5.02 2.55
C MET A 155 -10.52 -5.71 2.47
N MET A 156 -10.71 -6.58 1.48
CA MET A 156 -11.91 -7.40 1.37
C MET A 156 -12.10 -8.32 2.59
N GLU A 157 -11.02 -8.96 3.05
CA GLU A 157 -11.04 -9.75 4.28
C GLU A 157 -11.49 -8.91 5.47
N LYS A 158 -10.89 -7.73 5.69
CA LYS A 158 -11.26 -6.84 6.78
C LYS A 158 -12.72 -6.38 6.68
N ALA A 159 -13.17 -6.04 5.48
CA ALA A 159 -14.56 -5.67 5.23
C ALA A 159 -15.53 -6.80 5.63
N GLN A 160 -15.24 -8.05 5.23
CA GLN A 160 -16.17 -9.17 5.42
C GLN A 160 -16.09 -9.81 6.81
N THR A 161 -14.91 -9.83 7.44
CA THR A 161 -14.67 -10.57 8.68
C THR A 161 -14.86 -9.74 9.94
N ARG A 162 -14.61 -8.42 9.88
CA ARG A 162 -14.75 -7.55 11.05
C ARG A 162 -16.20 -7.27 11.40
N ASP A 163 -16.98 -6.82 10.41
CA ASP A 163 -18.41 -6.61 10.54
C ASP A 163 -19.12 -6.90 9.21
N TYR A 164 -19.51 -8.16 9.05
CA TYR A 164 -20.22 -8.62 7.86
C TYR A 164 -21.54 -7.87 7.62
N ARG A 165 -22.23 -7.43 8.69
CA ARG A 165 -23.49 -6.70 8.56
C ARG A 165 -23.24 -5.30 8.01
N ALA A 166 -22.19 -4.65 8.49
CA ALA A 166 -21.76 -3.35 8.00
C ALA A 166 -21.31 -3.41 6.53
N PHE A 167 -20.57 -4.46 6.14
CA PHE A 167 -20.25 -4.72 4.73
C PHE A 167 -21.51 -4.92 3.87
N CYS A 168 -22.47 -5.75 4.32
CA CYS A 168 -23.73 -5.94 3.61
C CYS A 168 -24.54 -4.63 3.49
N ARG A 169 -24.54 -3.80 4.54
CA ARG A 169 -25.20 -2.49 4.52
C ARG A 169 -24.53 -1.58 3.48
N ALA A 170 -23.20 -1.50 3.48
CA ALA A 170 -22.44 -0.72 2.50
C ALA A 170 -22.75 -1.16 1.06
N GLU A 171 -22.79 -2.46 0.78
CA GLU A 171 -23.14 -2.98 -0.55
C GLU A 171 -24.58 -2.67 -0.98
N ARG A 172 -25.54 -2.71 -0.05
CA ARG A 172 -26.93 -2.31 -0.32
C ARG A 172 -27.05 -0.82 -0.63
N LEU A 173 -26.36 0.02 0.15
CA LEU A 173 -26.31 1.47 -0.06
C LEU A 173 -25.65 1.80 -1.40
N ARG A 174 -24.54 1.14 -1.73
CA ARG A 174 -23.85 1.26 -3.02
C ARG A 174 -24.77 0.86 -4.19
N THR A 175 -25.46 -0.28 -4.06
CA THR A 175 -26.42 -0.74 -5.07
C THR A 175 -27.55 0.27 -5.24
N LEU A 176 -28.10 0.79 -4.14
CA LEU A 176 -29.14 1.83 -4.18
C LEU A 176 -28.62 3.10 -4.85
N ALA A 177 -27.37 3.51 -4.58
CA ALA A 177 -26.74 4.68 -5.18
C ALA A 177 -26.62 4.56 -6.71
N SER A 178 -26.42 3.35 -7.24
CA SER A 178 -26.34 3.11 -8.70
C SER A 178 -27.64 3.40 -9.45
N VAL A 179 -28.80 3.30 -8.78
CA VAL A 179 -30.13 3.55 -9.36
C VAL A 179 -30.77 4.83 -8.82
N ALA A 180 -30.17 5.46 -7.82
CA ALA A 180 -30.63 6.70 -7.26
C ALA A 180 -30.39 7.88 -8.23
N PRO A 181 -31.22 8.93 -8.16
CA PRO A 181 -30.92 10.23 -8.76
C PRO A 181 -29.55 10.74 -8.31
N ILE A 182 -28.86 11.51 -9.16
CA ILE A 182 -27.50 11.98 -8.91
C ILE A 182 -27.41 12.77 -7.59
N GLU A 183 -28.47 13.50 -7.26
CA GLU A 183 -28.65 14.30 -6.04
C GLU A 183 -28.55 13.48 -4.74
N LYS A 184 -28.85 12.17 -4.80
CA LYS A 184 -28.87 11.26 -3.65
C LYS A 184 -27.72 10.27 -3.66
N ARG A 185 -27.01 10.15 -4.78
CA ARG A 185 -25.90 9.20 -4.93
C ARG A 185 -24.77 9.51 -3.96
N GLY A 186 -24.41 10.79 -3.79
CA GLY A 186 -23.35 11.23 -2.88
C GLY A 186 -23.61 10.82 -1.42
N ASP A 187 -24.80 11.11 -0.89
CA ASP A 187 -25.19 10.76 0.48
C ASP A 187 -25.16 9.25 0.75
N LEU A 188 -25.68 8.46 -0.20
CA LEU A 188 -25.72 7.00 -0.09
C LEU A 188 -24.31 6.40 -0.10
N LEU A 189 -23.43 6.89 -0.98
CA LEU A 189 -22.04 6.45 -1.04
C LEU A 189 -21.25 6.91 0.19
N ALA A 190 -21.56 8.09 0.73
CA ALA A 190 -20.98 8.56 1.98
C ALA A 190 -21.34 7.64 3.16
N GLU A 191 -22.62 7.32 3.31
CA GLU A 191 -23.11 6.41 4.34
C GLU A 191 -22.51 5.01 4.16
N ALA A 192 -22.32 4.57 2.91
CA ALA A 192 -21.68 3.29 2.61
C ALA A 192 -20.20 3.26 3.03
N CYS A 193 -19.43 4.33 2.75
CA CYS A 193 -18.04 4.47 3.19
C CYS A 193 -17.92 4.47 4.73
N GLU A 194 -18.87 5.10 5.41
CA GLU A 194 -18.94 5.10 6.88
C GLU A 194 -19.30 3.74 7.44
N ALA A 195 -20.27 3.06 6.82
CA ALA A 195 -20.65 1.73 7.23
C ALA A 195 -19.49 0.73 7.09
N CYS A 196 -18.76 0.75 5.98
CA CYS A 196 -17.63 -0.16 5.78
C CYS A 196 -16.45 0.54 5.11
N PRO A 197 -15.53 1.13 5.90
CA PRO A 197 -14.35 1.83 5.35
C PRO A 197 -13.45 0.95 4.51
N PHE A 198 -13.42 -0.37 4.76
CA PHE A 198 -12.60 -1.31 4.00
C PHE A 198 -13.22 -1.74 2.65
N ASN A 199 -14.44 -1.30 2.33
CA ASN A 199 -15.08 -1.62 1.06
C ASN A 199 -14.59 -0.69 -0.07
N MET A 200 -13.57 -1.16 -0.79
CA MET A 200 -12.87 -0.35 -1.79
C MET A 200 -13.71 0.01 -3.01
N ASP A 201 -14.69 -0.82 -3.34
CA ASP A 201 -15.61 -0.54 -4.44
C ASP A 201 -16.49 0.68 -4.14
N VAL A 202 -16.87 0.90 -2.88
CA VAL A 202 -17.66 2.08 -2.48
C VAL A 202 -16.83 3.35 -2.65
N TRP A 203 -15.56 3.33 -2.24
CA TRP A 203 -14.65 4.46 -2.45
C TRP A 203 -14.46 4.78 -3.94
N ALA A 204 -14.40 3.75 -4.78
CA ALA A 204 -14.28 3.93 -6.22
C ALA A 204 -15.52 4.55 -6.86
N ASP A 205 -16.70 4.03 -6.54
CA ASP A 205 -17.97 4.59 -7.00
C ASP A 205 -18.15 6.04 -6.50
N ARG A 206 -17.68 6.31 -5.27
CA ARG A 206 -17.75 7.64 -4.66
C ARG A 206 -16.84 8.65 -5.34
N ALA A 207 -15.61 8.27 -5.64
CA ALA A 207 -14.70 9.12 -6.41
C ALA A 207 -15.25 9.37 -7.83
N GLN A 208 -15.87 8.36 -8.45
CA GLN A 208 -16.52 8.53 -9.75
C GLN A 208 -17.71 9.51 -9.69
N TYR A 209 -18.54 9.41 -8.65
CA TYR A 209 -19.65 10.35 -8.44
C TYR A 209 -19.20 11.81 -8.39
N LEU A 210 -18.07 12.12 -7.74
CA LEU A 210 -17.54 13.48 -7.73
C LEU A 210 -17.26 14.00 -9.14
N SER A 211 -16.72 13.16 -10.01
CA SER A 211 -16.47 13.49 -11.41
C SER A 211 -17.77 13.73 -12.16
N ASP A 212 -18.73 12.80 -12.04
CA ASP A 212 -20.00 12.84 -12.76
C ASP A 212 -20.85 14.06 -12.36
N ALA A 213 -20.90 14.39 -11.06
CA ALA A 213 -21.66 15.52 -10.55
C ALA A 213 -21.08 16.85 -11.06
N ARG A 214 -19.75 16.99 -11.07
CA ARG A 214 -19.07 18.17 -11.61
C ARG A 214 -19.32 18.35 -13.11
N ASN A 215 -19.16 17.27 -13.89
CA ASN A 215 -19.34 17.30 -15.36
C ASN A 215 -20.79 17.61 -15.79
N SER A 216 -21.77 17.26 -14.96
CA SER A 216 -23.18 17.52 -15.25
C SER A 216 -23.64 18.93 -14.84
N GLY A 217 -22.74 19.78 -14.33
CA GLY A 217 -23.10 21.07 -13.76
C GLY A 217 -24.03 20.94 -12.54
N HIS A 218 -24.16 19.72 -12.02
CA HIS A 218 -24.88 19.48 -10.78
C HIS A 218 -24.03 20.07 -9.67
N ALA A 219 -24.52 21.12 -9.02
CA ALA A 219 -23.97 21.55 -7.76
C ALA A 219 -24.10 20.36 -6.82
N VAL A 220 -23.01 19.60 -6.70
CA VAL A 220 -22.86 18.60 -5.67
C VAL A 220 -23.25 19.34 -4.41
N ASN A 221 -24.29 18.92 -3.70
CA ASN A 221 -24.62 19.47 -2.38
C ASN A 221 -23.58 18.97 -1.37
N ASP A 222 -22.31 19.09 -1.75
CA ASP A 222 -21.15 18.72 -1.01
C ASP A 222 -21.06 19.65 0.18
N ASP A 223 -21.43 20.93 0.11
CA ASP A 223 -21.34 21.83 1.26
C ASP A 223 -22.03 21.30 2.52
N ALA A 224 -23.21 20.68 2.40
CA ALA A 224 -23.89 20.07 3.54
C ALA A 224 -23.20 18.78 4.02
N TRP A 225 -22.77 17.91 3.11
CA TRP A 225 -22.06 16.68 3.46
C TRP A 225 -20.64 16.96 4.00
N VAL A 226 -19.88 17.77 3.28
CA VAL A 226 -18.59 18.34 3.63
C VAL A 226 -18.72 19.03 4.98
N ALA A 227 -19.70 19.91 5.22
CA ALA A 227 -19.89 20.52 6.54
C ALA A 227 -20.16 19.47 7.63
N LYS A 228 -21.00 18.46 7.37
CA LYS A 228 -21.26 17.37 8.31
C LYS A 228 -20.00 16.56 8.63
N VAL A 229 -19.19 16.26 7.62
CA VAL A 229 -17.94 15.52 7.80
C VAL A 229 -16.89 16.38 8.47
N LYS A 230 -16.76 17.65 8.08
CA LYS A 230 -15.94 18.65 8.76
C LYS A 230 -16.28 18.70 10.25
N GLU A 231 -17.56 18.76 10.60
CA GLU A 231 -18.00 18.77 12.00
C GLU A 231 -17.63 17.47 12.72
N SER A 232 -17.89 16.31 12.12
CA SER A 232 -17.48 15.02 12.71
C SER A 232 -15.96 14.87 12.88
N MET A 233 -15.17 15.49 11.99
CA MET A 233 -13.71 15.46 12.03
C MET A 233 -13.11 16.49 13.00
N LYS A 234 -13.80 17.60 13.29
CA LYS A 234 -13.34 18.59 14.26
C LYS A 234 -13.17 18.00 15.66
N ASP A 235 -14.15 17.23 16.10
CA ASP A 235 -14.15 16.63 17.44
C ASP A 235 -13.24 15.40 17.53
N GLU A 236 -13.12 14.62 16.44
CA GLU A 236 -12.41 13.34 16.48
C GLU A 236 -11.00 13.36 15.86
N TRP A 237 -10.61 14.38 15.10
CA TRP A 237 -9.37 14.38 14.30
C TRP A 237 -8.51 15.63 14.45
N LEU A 238 -9.12 16.83 14.37
CA LEU A 238 -8.38 18.11 14.40
C LEU A 238 -7.77 18.45 15.76
N HIS A 239 -8.08 17.70 16.80
CA HIS A 239 -7.56 17.91 18.16
C HIS A 239 -7.00 16.64 18.81
N VAL A 240 -6.91 15.54 18.05
CA VAL A 240 -6.40 14.27 18.58
C VAL A 240 -4.92 14.15 18.29
N ARG A 241 -4.14 14.13 19.36
CA ARG A 241 -2.71 13.83 19.33
C ARG A 241 -2.48 12.45 18.71
N LYS A 242 -1.79 12.39 17.57
CA LYS A 242 -1.46 11.15 16.84
C LYS A 242 -0.03 11.19 16.33
N ASN A 243 0.52 10.03 15.93
CA ASN A 243 1.78 10.01 15.18
C ASN A 243 1.50 10.43 13.73
N VAL A 244 1.64 11.72 13.43
CA VAL A 244 1.35 12.32 12.12
C VAL A 244 2.32 11.89 11.02
N ALA A 245 3.49 11.35 11.37
CA ALA A 245 4.43 10.78 10.40
C ALA A 245 4.01 9.37 9.91
N THR A 246 3.06 8.71 10.58
CA THR A 246 2.73 7.30 10.28
C THR A 246 2.32 7.11 8.83
N CYS A 247 3.00 6.20 8.13
CA CYS A 247 2.75 5.89 6.71
C CYS A 247 2.90 7.08 5.75
N LYS A 248 3.48 8.19 6.18
CA LYS A 248 3.73 9.36 5.33
C LYS A 248 4.91 9.12 4.40
N PRO A 249 4.92 9.69 3.17
CA PRO A 249 6.04 9.54 2.26
C PRO A 249 7.36 9.93 2.92
N VAL A 250 8.37 9.07 2.76
CA VAL A 250 9.74 9.36 3.19
C VAL A 250 10.66 9.26 2.00
N ILE A 251 11.46 10.30 1.78
CA ILE A 251 12.56 10.30 0.83
C ILE A 251 13.88 10.41 1.59
N GLU A 252 14.96 9.96 0.98
CA GLU A 252 16.29 10.02 1.56
C GLU A 252 17.31 10.34 0.47
N GLN A 253 18.50 10.76 0.89
CA GLN A 253 19.55 11.24 -0.01
C GLN A 253 19.93 10.25 -1.12
N ASP A 254 20.07 8.97 -0.79
CA ASP A 254 20.59 7.93 -1.70
C ASP A 254 19.47 7.15 -2.42
N GLY A 255 18.19 7.48 -2.17
CA GLY A 255 17.03 6.89 -2.85
C GLY A 255 16.66 5.45 -2.43
N ASP A 256 17.10 4.98 -1.25
CA ASP A 256 16.76 3.67 -0.69
C ASP A 256 15.25 3.56 -0.40
N LYS A 257 14.60 2.66 -1.14
CA LYS A 257 13.17 2.32 -0.99
C LYS A 257 12.84 1.76 0.41
N GLY A 258 13.82 1.32 1.17
CA GLY A 258 13.69 0.85 2.55
C GLY A 258 13.38 1.96 3.56
N VAL A 259 13.64 3.24 3.25
CA VAL A 259 13.46 4.34 4.20
C VAL A 259 12.02 4.50 4.68
N GLN A 260 11.04 4.19 3.83
CA GLN A 260 9.61 4.24 4.18
C GLN A 260 9.25 3.44 5.44
N ARG A 261 10.05 2.42 5.79
CA ARG A 261 9.84 1.56 6.95
C ARG A 261 9.98 2.28 8.29
N VAL A 262 10.73 3.38 8.33
CA VAL A 262 10.98 4.13 9.57
C VAL A 262 9.71 4.77 10.11
N VAL A 263 8.72 5.08 9.27
CA VAL A 263 7.44 5.66 9.72
C VAL A 263 6.26 4.69 9.65
N SER A 264 6.48 3.45 9.20
CA SER A 264 5.38 2.48 9.00
C SER A 264 5.20 1.49 10.15
N GLY A 265 6.13 1.46 11.12
CA GLY A 265 6.01 0.68 12.35
C GLY A 265 6.65 -0.71 12.32
N GLY A 266 7.73 -0.92 11.55
CA GLY A 266 8.43 -2.21 11.56
C GLY A 266 9.49 -2.34 10.48
N GLY A 267 10.71 -1.89 10.77
CA GLY A 267 11.87 -2.08 9.91
C GLY A 267 13.10 -1.34 10.41
N PHE A 268 14.10 -1.18 9.55
CA PHE A 268 15.22 -0.28 9.77
C PHE A 268 15.61 0.35 8.42
N TRP A 269 16.15 1.55 8.49
CA TRP A 269 16.92 2.18 7.44
C TRP A 269 18.34 2.37 7.96
N GLY A 270 19.34 2.26 7.07
CA GLY A 270 20.70 2.57 7.45
C GLY A 270 21.62 2.75 6.26
N THR A 271 22.51 3.73 6.37
CA THR A 271 23.49 4.08 5.35
C THR A 271 24.92 3.99 5.90
N GLY A 272 25.88 3.77 5.01
CA GLY A 272 27.32 3.78 5.31
C GLY A 272 27.97 5.14 5.02
N ALA A 273 27.20 6.14 4.56
CA ALA A 273 27.69 7.49 4.32
C ALA A 273 28.07 8.19 5.63
N GLU A 274 29.09 9.05 5.59
CA GLU A 274 29.56 9.81 6.77
C GLU A 274 28.58 10.91 7.20
N SER A 275 27.77 11.39 6.26
CA SER A 275 26.61 12.25 6.50
C SER A 275 25.43 11.79 5.62
N SER A 276 24.21 12.03 6.09
CA SER A 276 23.00 11.66 5.34
C SER A 276 21.78 12.43 5.84
N TRP A 277 20.68 12.38 5.10
CA TRP A 277 19.41 12.93 5.53
C TRP A 277 18.22 12.10 5.04
N LEU A 278 17.12 12.22 5.76
CA LEU A 278 15.80 11.78 5.33
C LEU A 278 14.79 12.91 5.49
N GLU A 279 13.79 12.92 4.64
CA GLU A 279 12.70 13.89 4.65
C GLU A 279 11.37 13.15 4.67
N ILE A 280 10.56 13.48 5.68
CA ILE A 280 9.20 12.98 5.85
C ILE A 280 8.28 14.08 5.35
N ASP A 281 7.49 13.79 4.33
CA ASP A 281 6.42 14.66 3.86
C ASP A 281 5.14 14.32 4.60
N LEU A 282 4.75 15.13 5.58
CA LEU A 282 3.52 14.93 6.34
C LEU A 282 2.27 15.10 5.46
N GLN A 283 2.40 15.68 4.25
CA GLN A 283 1.35 15.99 3.27
C GLN A 283 0.31 17.02 3.77
N GLU A 284 0.20 17.19 5.08
CA GLU A 284 -0.69 18.12 5.76
C GLU A 284 0.09 18.99 6.77
N PRO A 285 -0.32 20.24 6.97
CA PRO A 285 0.25 21.11 7.99
C PRO A 285 -0.07 20.54 9.37
N CYS A 286 0.97 20.34 10.18
CA CYS A 286 0.88 19.75 11.51
C CYS A 286 1.57 20.64 12.54
N ARG A 287 1.02 20.68 13.75
CA ARG A 287 1.73 21.13 14.95
C ARG A 287 2.33 19.92 15.63
N ILE A 288 3.66 19.91 15.77
CA ILE A 288 4.38 18.78 16.38
C ILE A 288 4.55 19.04 17.88
N GLU A 289 4.09 18.09 18.70
CA GLU A 289 4.16 18.15 20.16
C GLU A 289 5.30 17.30 20.74
N ALA A 290 5.71 16.24 20.02
CA ALA A 290 6.90 15.47 20.35
C ALA A 290 7.46 14.80 19.10
N PHE A 291 8.78 14.64 19.03
CA PHE A 291 9.44 13.97 17.92
C PHE A 291 10.44 12.94 18.47
N ASN A 292 10.28 11.68 18.09
CA ASN A 292 11.04 10.57 18.62
C ASN A 292 11.72 9.80 17.48
N ILE A 293 13.03 9.57 17.61
CA ILE A 293 13.82 8.70 16.73
C ILE A 293 14.27 7.50 17.55
N VAL A 294 13.91 6.31 17.11
CA VAL A 294 14.45 5.05 17.65
C VAL A 294 15.56 4.59 16.73
N TRP A 295 16.76 4.45 17.29
CA TRP A 295 17.95 4.03 16.57
C TRP A 295 17.96 2.51 16.34
N TRP A 296 18.75 2.08 15.36
CA TRP A 296 19.00 0.68 15.10
C TRP A 296 20.33 0.27 15.72
N GLY A 297 20.28 -0.54 16.78
CA GLY A 297 21.45 -0.92 17.56
C GLY A 297 22.05 0.30 18.26
N ILE A 298 23.31 0.58 17.97
CA ILE A 298 24.05 1.75 18.51
C ILE A 298 24.54 2.71 17.41
N SER A 299 24.03 2.55 16.18
CA SER A 299 24.36 3.40 15.02
C SER A 299 23.65 4.74 15.11
N VAL A 300 24.18 5.62 15.94
CA VAL A 300 23.64 6.95 16.24
C VAL A 300 24.55 8.01 15.63
N ALA A 301 23.95 9.12 15.18
CA ALA A 301 24.70 10.26 14.68
C ALA A 301 25.44 10.98 15.82
N SER A 302 26.65 11.48 15.56
CA SER A 302 27.25 12.45 16.48
C SER A 302 26.42 13.73 16.41
N THR A 303 26.32 14.34 15.24
CA THR A 303 25.48 15.53 15.08
C THR A 303 24.15 15.18 14.43
N LEU A 304 23.06 15.61 15.05
CA LEU A 304 21.69 15.40 14.59
C LEU A 304 20.97 16.74 14.54
N SER A 305 20.42 17.11 13.38
CA SER A 305 19.51 18.25 13.29
C SER A 305 18.15 17.84 12.72
N VAL A 306 17.10 18.43 13.28
CA VAL A 306 15.73 18.34 12.81
C VAL A 306 15.37 19.69 12.23
N LEU A 307 15.13 19.71 10.92
CA LEU A 307 14.69 20.87 10.17
C LEU A 307 13.24 20.67 9.75
N VAL A 308 12.49 21.76 9.67
CA VAL A 308 11.10 21.73 9.22
C VAL A 308 10.82 22.75 8.14
N SER A 309 9.85 22.43 7.31
CA SER A 309 9.30 23.34 6.29
C SER A 309 7.78 23.30 6.36
N ASP A 310 7.14 24.43 6.12
CA ASP A 310 5.70 24.58 5.95
C ASP A 310 5.22 24.15 4.54
N GLY A 311 6.13 23.72 3.66
CA GLY A 311 5.86 23.34 2.27
C GLY A 311 6.38 24.33 1.24
N SER A 312 6.85 25.51 1.66
CA SER A 312 7.49 26.53 0.80
C SER A 312 8.81 26.09 0.16
N GLY A 313 9.46 25.06 0.73
CA GLY A 313 10.78 24.60 0.31
C GLY A 313 11.92 25.12 1.19
N ASP A 314 11.66 26.14 2.01
CA ASP A 314 12.61 26.64 2.99
C ASP A 314 12.60 25.78 4.26
N TYR A 315 13.80 25.42 4.73
CA TYR A 315 13.98 24.61 5.93
C TYR A 315 14.55 25.44 7.08
N VAL A 316 13.91 25.35 8.24
CA VAL A 316 14.36 25.99 9.48
C VAL A 316 14.73 24.90 10.48
N ALA A 317 15.94 24.99 11.05
CA ALA A 317 16.36 24.09 12.12
C ALA A 317 15.56 24.38 13.41
N VAL A 318 14.84 23.39 13.91
CA VAL A 318 14.03 23.49 15.14
C VAL A 318 14.68 22.77 16.32
N LYS A 319 15.55 21.78 16.06
CA LYS A 319 16.36 21.09 17.06
C LYS A 319 17.71 20.72 16.47
N THR A 320 18.76 20.87 17.26
CA THR A 320 20.11 20.40 16.93
C THR A 320 20.71 19.79 18.19
N LEU A 321 21.32 18.61 18.04
CA LEU A 321 22.18 17.98 19.03
C LEU A 321 23.58 17.88 18.44
N ASP A 322 24.54 18.51 19.09
CA ASP A 322 25.96 18.43 18.70
C ASP A 322 26.53 17.02 18.94
N ASN A 323 25.97 16.31 19.93
CA ASN A 323 26.20 14.90 20.21
C ASN A 323 24.90 14.17 20.60
N ALA A 324 24.30 13.39 19.70
CA ALA A 324 23.03 12.72 19.99
C ALA A 324 23.13 11.66 21.11
N LEU A 325 24.35 11.21 21.46
CA LEU A 325 24.61 10.28 22.56
C LEU A 325 24.55 10.91 23.95
N ASP A 326 24.57 12.24 24.01
CA ASP A 326 24.30 12.94 25.26
C ASP A 326 22.83 12.77 25.67
N HIS A 327 21.98 12.28 24.76
CA HIS A 327 20.63 11.87 25.09
C HIS A 327 20.63 10.54 25.88
N PRO A 328 19.98 10.46 27.05
CA PRO A 328 20.10 9.34 28.00
C PRO A 328 19.87 7.94 27.42
N MET A 329 19.06 7.85 26.37
CA MET A 329 18.68 6.58 25.77
C MET A 329 19.41 6.29 24.46
N ALA A 330 20.00 7.27 23.79
CA ALA A 330 20.51 7.10 22.43
C ALA A 330 21.73 6.16 22.33
N GLY A 331 22.59 6.13 23.34
CA GLY A 331 23.74 5.20 23.38
C GLY A 331 23.39 3.75 23.71
N GLN A 332 22.14 3.46 24.05
CA GLN A 332 21.68 2.11 24.35
C GLN A 332 21.32 1.35 23.08
N TYR A 333 21.30 0.03 23.15
CA TYR A 333 20.94 -0.81 22.03
C TYR A 333 19.46 -0.62 21.66
N ASN A 334 19.19 -0.13 20.45
CA ASN A 334 17.88 0.37 20.02
C ASN A 334 17.36 1.50 20.91
N GLY A 335 18.28 2.36 21.33
CA GLY A 335 18.01 3.59 22.05
C GLY A 335 17.09 4.54 21.31
N SER A 336 16.61 5.57 22.02
CA SER A 336 15.80 6.62 21.41
C SER A 336 16.36 8.01 21.70
N THR A 337 16.08 8.93 20.78
CA THR A 337 16.26 10.37 20.97
C THR A 337 14.89 11.01 20.88
N LEU A 338 14.42 11.54 22.01
CA LEU A 338 13.15 12.24 22.14
C LEU A 338 13.40 13.74 22.22
N PHE A 339 12.73 14.48 21.33
CA PHE A 339 12.62 15.93 21.36
C PHE A 339 11.23 16.35 21.80
N GLU A 340 11.18 17.41 22.60
CA GLU A 340 9.95 18.21 22.72
C GLU A 340 9.57 18.76 21.35
N GLY A 341 8.27 18.97 21.15
CA GLY A 341 7.73 19.58 19.94
C GLY A 341 8.19 21.01 19.69
N TRP A 342 7.56 21.64 18.71
CA TRP A 342 7.84 23.00 18.29
C TRP A 342 6.57 23.68 17.78
N ASP A 343 6.51 25.00 17.88
CA ASP A 343 5.31 25.77 17.52
C ASP A 343 5.18 26.01 16.01
N GLN A 344 6.25 25.86 15.24
CA GLN A 344 6.22 26.05 13.80
C GLN A 344 5.34 25.00 13.12
N ILE A 345 4.35 25.47 12.35
CA ILE A 345 3.53 24.59 11.51
C ILE A 345 4.43 23.88 10.50
N THR A 346 4.28 22.57 10.43
CA THR A 346 5.21 21.69 9.74
C THR A 346 4.45 20.84 8.72
N ARG A 347 4.84 20.92 7.44
CA ARG A 347 4.44 19.97 6.39
C ARG A 347 5.55 18.98 6.08
N LYS A 348 6.81 19.36 6.22
CA LYS A 348 7.95 18.48 5.97
C LYS A 348 8.92 18.49 7.14
N ILE A 349 9.41 17.32 7.52
CA ILE A 349 10.45 17.15 8.54
C ILE A 349 11.68 16.57 7.85
N LYS A 350 12.80 17.28 7.87
CA LYS A 350 14.10 16.79 7.39
C LYS A 350 15.00 16.50 8.59
N VAL A 351 15.49 15.27 8.67
CA VAL A 351 16.44 14.83 9.69
C VAL A 351 17.80 14.70 9.04
N THR A 352 18.77 15.50 9.48
CA THR A 352 20.16 15.45 8.99
C THR A 352 21.05 14.79 10.04
N LEU A 353 21.92 13.91 9.58
CA LEU A 353 22.78 13.06 10.38
C LEU A 353 24.23 13.26 9.95
N ASP A 354 25.13 13.46 10.90
CA ASP A 354 26.56 13.60 10.65
C ASP A 354 27.41 12.90 11.72
N GLY A 355 28.60 12.46 11.35
CA GLY A 355 29.54 11.78 12.24
C GLY A 355 29.00 10.47 12.81
N GLY A 356 28.54 9.57 11.93
CA GLY A 356 27.91 8.31 12.35
C GLY A 356 28.85 7.29 13.00
N ARG A 357 28.26 6.30 13.67
CA ARG A 357 28.98 5.20 14.34
C ARG A 357 28.68 3.87 13.68
N THR A 358 29.74 3.10 13.48
CA THR A 358 29.63 1.76 12.90
C THR A 358 28.69 0.88 13.69
N ASP A 359 27.86 0.16 12.95
CA ASP A 359 26.89 -0.76 13.52
C ASP A 359 27.57 -1.91 14.27
N PRO A 360 26.93 -2.41 15.35
CA PRO A 360 27.50 -3.47 16.18
C PRO A 360 27.54 -4.84 15.50
N TRP A 361 27.01 -4.97 14.28
CA TRP A 361 26.92 -6.24 13.54
C TRP A 361 27.92 -6.32 12.38
N GLY A 362 28.79 -5.33 12.20
CA GLY A 362 29.81 -5.33 11.15
C GLY A 362 29.25 -5.19 9.74
N LYS A 363 28.09 -4.54 9.57
CA LYS A 363 27.44 -4.31 8.27
C LYS A 363 27.89 -3.01 7.59
N GLY A 364 28.82 -2.26 8.19
CA GLY A 364 29.36 -1.02 7.65
C GLY A 364 28.35 0.12 7.59
N LYS A 365 27.32 0.09 8.45
CA LYS A 365 26.32 1.17 8.54
C LYS A 365 26.75 2.16 9.62
N LEU A 366 26.86 3.44 9.25
CA LEU A 366 27.23 4.53 10.16
C LEU A 366 26.00 5.14 10.83
N PHE A 367 24.84 5.10 10.16
CA PHE A 367 23.57 5.52 10.72
C PHE A 367 22.56 4.38 10.62
N GLY A 368 21.72 4.24 11.64
CA GLY A 368 20.66 3.26 11.67
C GLY A 368 19.43 3.81 12.38
N ILE A 369 18.30 3.89 11.68
CA ILE A 369 17.02 4.33 12.24
C ILE A 369 16.02 3.19 12.13
N ARG A 370 15.44 2.80 13.26
CA ARG A 370 14.41 1.77 13.35
C ARG A 370 13.01 2.35 13.18
N SER A 371 12.75 3.47 13.85
CA SER A 371 11.48 4.17 13.68
C SER A 371 11.57 5.66 13.97
N ILE A 372 10.72 6.45 13.31
CA ILE A 372 10.48 7.84 13.60
C ILE A 372 9.00 8.02 13.94
N GLN A 373 8.74 8.76 15.01
CA GLN A 373 7.39 9.12 15.43
C GLN A 373 7.33 10.64 15.59
N ALA A 374 6.44 11.29 14.86
CA ALA A 374 6.12 12.70 15.02
C ALA A 374 4.75 12.78 15.67
N MET A 375 4.68 12.93 16.99
CA MET A 375 3.42 13.10 17.70
C MET A 375 2.96 14.54 17.54
N GLY A 376 1.77 14.74 17.01
CA GLY A 376 1.24 16.07 16.73
C GLY A 376 -0.24 16.05 16.38
N ILE A 377 -0.70 17.22 15.96
CA ILE A 377 -2.08 17.50 15.60
C ILE A 377 -2.09 18.10 14.18
N SER A 378 -2.99 17.63 13.32
CA SER A 378 -3.20 18.25 12.00
C SER A 378 -3.85 19.62 12.19
N THR A 379 -3.28 20.66 11.60
CA THR A 379 -3.77 22.04 11.70
C THR A 379 -4.47 22.49 10.42
N ILE A 380 -4.93 21.54 9.59
CA ILE A 380 -5.70 21.89 8.41
C ILE A 380 -6.94 22.66 8.85
N ASP A 381 -7.03 23.92 8.43
CA ASP A 381 -8.30 24.61 8.41
C ASP A 381 -9.10 24.11 7.22
N ILE A 382 -9.95 23.11 7.47
CA ILE A 382 -10.77 22.52 6.43
C ILE A 382 -11.85 23.48 5.94
N SER A 383 -12.07 24.65 6.55
CA SER A 383 -13.21 25.54 6.22
C SER A 383 -13.33 25.83 4.73
N ASP A 384 -12.22 26.07 4.03
CA ASP A 384 -12.17 26.43 2.60
C ASP A 384 -11.67 25.30 1.67
N GLU A 385 -11.44 24.08 2.19
CA GLU A 385 -10.92 22.97 1.38
C GLU A 385 -11.97 22.42 0.41
N PRO A 386 -11.59 22.07 -0.85
CA PRO A 386 -12.49 21.49 -1.82
C PRO A 386 -12.94 20.07 -1.40
N ALA A 387 -14.11 19.65 -1.89
CA ALA A 387 -14.71 18.36 -1.53
C ALA A 387 -13.79 17.14 -1.76
N SER A 388 -12.93 17.20 -2.77
CA SER A 388 -11.92 16.16 -3.04
C SER A 388 -10.91 16.03 -1.89
N GLU A 389 -10.41 17.14 -1.35
CA GLU A 389 -9.46 17.13 -0.23
C GLU A 389 -10.14 16.65 1.06
N VAL A 390 -11.36 17.14 1.33
CA VAL A 390 -12.14 16.64 2.47
C VAL A 390 -12.39 15.14 2.37
N MET A 391 -12.64 14.61 1.17
CA MET A 391 -12.83 13.17 0.95
C MET A 391 -11.55 12.37 1.17
N LYS A 392 -10.40 12.86 0.71
CA LYS A 392 -9.08 12.24 0.99
C LYS A 392 -8.82 12.15 2.48
N LEU A 393 -9.02 13.26 3.19
CA LEU A 393 -8.83 13.33 4.64
C LEU A 393 -9.78 12.37 5.36
N ALA A 394 -11.04 12.34 4.95
CA ALA A 394 -12.05 11.48 5.56
C ALA A 394 -11.83 9.98 5.23
N ALA A 395 -11.17 9.65 4.12
CA ALA A 395 -10.73 8.29 3.80
C ALA A 395 -9.56 7.87 4.69
N SER A 396 -8.51 8.69 4.76
CA SER A 396 -7.37 8.47 5.65
C SER A 396 -7.83 8.29 7.09
N PHE A 397 -8.67 9.19 7.57
CA PHE A 397 -9.19 9.15 8.94
C PHE A 397 -9.95 7.86 9.25
N ARG A 398 -10.92 7.49 8.41
CA ARG A 398 -11.74 6.28 8.65
C ARG A 398 -10.90 5.01 8.62
N LEU A 399 -9.86 4.96 7.78
CA LEU A 399 -8.95 3.81 7.70
C LEU A 399 -7.89 3.80 8.81
N ASP A 400 -7.43 4.98 9.28
CA ASP A 400 -6.43 5.15 10.33
C ASP A 400 -7.00 4.98 11.75
N LYS A 401 -8.20 5.52 12.04
CA LYS A 401 -8.87 5.42 13.35
C LYS A 401 -8.95 3.97 13.81
N GLU A 402 -9.09 3.07 12.85
CA GLU A 402 -9.26 1.64 13.09
C GLU A 402 -7.94 0.85 13.24
N ARG A 403 -6.79 1.49 13.02
CA ARG A 403 -5.45 0.96 13.35
C ARG A 403 -5.17 1.03 14.86
N LEU A 404 -5.80 1.96 15.58
CA LEU A 404 -5.62 2.14 17.03
C LEU A 404 -6.27 1.03 17.88
N ASP A 405 -7.18 0.25 17.30
CA ASP A 405 -7.89 -0.83 18.02
C ASP A 405 -7.28 -2.23 17.83
N THR A 406 -6.31 -2.41 16.91
CA THR A 406 -5.80 -3.75 16.61
C THR A 406 -4.29 -3.78 16.39
N GLU A 407 -3.59 -4.13 17.47
CA GLU A 407 -2.18 -4.50 17.60
C GLU A 407 -1.81 -5.80 16.85
N THR A 408 -2.27 -6.01 15.61
CA THR A 408 -2.17 -7.33 14.91
C THR A 408 -1.47 -7.31 13.56
N SER A 409 -0.44 -6.47 13.38
CA SER A 409 0.49 -6.63 12.24
C SER A 409 1.83 -7.27 12.60
N GLU A 410 2.10 -7.58 13.87
CA GLU A 410 3.42 -8.10 14.29
C GLU A 410 3.71 -9.54 13.84
N ASN A 411 2.69 -10.34 13.54
CA ASN A 411 2.87 -11.77 13.24
C ASN A 411 3.08 -12.14 11.76
N ALA A 412 3.22 -11.16 10.85
CA ALA A 412 3.48 -11.43 9.43
C ALA A 412 4.96 -11.25 9.02
N ALA A 413 5.79 -10.63 9.87
CA ALA A 413 7.18 -10.30 9.54
C ALA A 413 8.22 -11.24 10.17
N ALA A 414 7.87 -11.94 11.25
CA ALA A 414 8.85 -12.68 12.06
C ALA A 414 9.37 -13.98 11.40
N ASP A 415 8.57 -14.63 10.55
CA ASP A 415 8.92 -15.96 10.00
C ASP A 415 9.56 -15.90 8.59
N ALA A 416 9.52 -14.73 7.93
CA ALA A 416 10.14 -14.51 6.62
C ALA A 416 11.57 -13.92 6.72
N SER A 417 11.95 -13.41 7.89
CA SER A 417 13.20 -12.67 8.09
C SER A 417 14.47 -13.51 7.93
N ASP A 418 14.39 -14.83 8.09
CA ASP A 418 15.56 -15.71 7.97
C ASP A 418 15.84 -16.17 6.53
N ARG A 419 14.95 -15.89 5.57
CA ARG A 419 15.06 -16.42 4.20
C ARG A 419 15.17 -15.37 3.09
N LEU A 420 15.21 -14.08 3.41
CA LEU A 420 15.12 -12.99 2.41
C LEU A 420 16.31 -12.03 2.40
N LYS A 421 17.54 -12.57 2.38
CA LYS A 421 18.75 -11.73 2.41
C LYS A 421 18.96 -10.86 1.16
N ASP A 422 18.32 -11.13 0.01
CA ASP A 422 18.81 -10.52 -1.24
C ASP A 422 17.85 -9.68 -2.09
N HIS A 423 16.54 -9.57 -1.83
CA HIS A 423 15.70 -8.75 -2.71
C HIS A 423 14.68 -7.88 -1.95
N ALA A 424 14.90 -6.56 -2.02
CA ALA A 424 14.05 -5.54 -1.43
C ALA A 424 12.75 -5.37 -2.23
N PRO A 425 11.63 -5.11 -1.52
CA PRO A 425 10.52 -4.45 -2.16
C PRO A 425 9.93 -3.32 -1.31
N SER A 426 9.08 -2.51 -1.94
CA SER A 426 8.43 -1.37 -1.29
C SER A 426 7.58 -1.85 -0.12
N ASN A 427 7.96 -1.47 1.10
CA ASN A 427 7.29 -1.88 2.34
C ASN A 427 6.29 -0.81 2.80
N LYS A 428 5.43 -0.34 1.88
CA LYS A 428 4.23 0.38 2.31
C LYS A 428 3.30 -0.60 3.02
N THR A 429 2.71 -0.17 4.13
CA THR A 429 1.69 -1.00 4.80
C THR A 429 0.48 -1.18 3.87
N VAL A 430 -0.32 -2.24 4.09
CA VAL A 430 -1.61 -2.42 3.39
C VAL A 430 -2.47 -1.16 3.49
N LEU A 431 -2.47 -0.53 4.66
CA LEU A 431 -3.21 0.70 4.94
C LEU A 431 -2.67 1.89 4.12
N ALA A 432 -1.34 2.08 4.10
CA ALA A 432 -0.70 3.13 3.32
C ALA A 432 -1.01 3.01 1.83
N LEU A 433 -0.88 1.80 1.28
CA LEU A 433 -1.20 1.52 -0.13
C LEU A 433 -2.67 1.79 -0.44
N THR A 434 -3.56 1.50 0.51
CA THR A 434 -5.00 1.75 0.36
C THR A 434 -5.30 3.25 0.34
N ILE A 435 -4.73 4.01 1.28
CA ILE A 435 -4.90 5.46 1.36
C ILE A 435 -4.38 6.11 0.08
N ASP A 436 -3.16 5.76 -0.34
CA ASP A 436 -2.56 6.26 -1.58
C ASP A 436 -3.47 5.97 -2.78
N TYR A 437 -4.00 4.75 -2.89
CA TYR A 437 -4.92 4.39 -3.97
C TYR A 437 -6.21 5.21 -3.95
N ILE A 438 -6.84 5.39 -2.77
CA ILE A 438 -8.06 6.20 -2.67
C ILE A 438 -7.76 7.65 -3.05
N HIS A 439 -6.63 8.19 -2.60
CA HIS A 439 -6.23 9.56 -2.92
C HIS A 439 -5.98 9.73 -4.41
N GLU A 440 -5.21 8.84 -5.05
CA GLU A 440 -4.98 8.87 -6.49
C GLU A 440 -6.29 8.73 -7.28
N LEU A 441 -7.19 7.88 -6.81
CA LEU A 441 -8.50 7.69 -7.43
C LEU A 441 -9.38 8.95 -7.34
N ILE A 442 -9.36 9.62 -6.19
CA ILE A 442 -10.04 10.92 -6.02
C ILE A 442 -9.37 11.96 -6.92
N GLU A 443 -8.04 12.04 -6.94
CA GLU A 443 -7.29 12.98 -7.77
C GLU A 443 -7.60 12.80 -9.24
N LYS A 444 -7.47 11.60 -9.79
CA LYS A 444 -7.73 11.32 -11.20
C LYS A 444 -9.16 11.70 -11.60
N ASN A 445 -10.13 11.39 -10.75
CA ASN A 445 -11.52 11.71 -11.03
C ASN A 445 -11.85 13.21 -10.80
N ALA A 446 -11.04 13.91 -10.01
CA ALA A 446 -11.13 15.36 -9.79
C ALA A 446 -10.28 16.21 -10.76
N SER A 447 -9.22 15.64 -11.35
CA SER A 447 -8.18 16.32 -12.15
C SER A 447 -8.39 16.23 -13.66
N ALA A 448 -9.44 15.54 -14.11
CA ALA A 448 -9.83 15.44 -15.53
C ALA A 448 -10.16 16.80 -16.20
N GLU A 449 -10.09 17.92 -15.47
CA GLU A 449 -10.31 19.29 -15.97
C GLU A 449 -9.05 20.17 -16.11
N ALA A 450 -7.86 19.76 -15.64
CA ALA A 450 -6.67 20.61 -15.81
C ALA A 450 -6.22 20.69 -17.29
N GLU A 451 -6.47 19.64 -18.07
CA GLU A 451 -6.16 19.59 -19.51
C GLU A 451 -7.21 20.27 -20.39
N GLU A 452 -8.42 20.55 -19.88
CA GLU A 452 -9.48 21.22 -20.65
C GLU A 452 -9.41 22.74 -20.49
N ARG A 453 -9.07 23.24 -19.28
CA ARG A 453 -8.78 24.67 -19.05
C ARG A 453 -7.55 25.19 -19.79
N THR A 454 -6.56 24.33 -20.06
CA THR A 454 -5.40 24.71 -20.89
C THR A 454 -5.72 24.74 -22.38
N LYS A 455 -6.77 24.03 -22.84
CA LYS A 455 -7.25 24.09 -24.24
C LYS A 455 -8.12 25.31 -24.50
N GLU A 456 -8.92 25.76 -23.53
CA GLU A 456 -9.67 27.02 -23.64
C GLU A 456 -8.75 28.26 -23.65
N TRP A 457 -7.57 28.20 -23.01
CA TRP A 457 -6.57 29.28 -23.09
C TRP A 457 -5.78 29.33 -24.40
N HIS A 458 -5.89 28.32 -25.26
CA HIS A 458 -5.20 28.27 -26.56
C HIS A 458 -6.14 28.40 -27.77
N CYS A 459 -7.41 28.73 -27.56
CA CYS A 459 -8.39 28.93 -28.64
C CYS A 459 -9.30 30.15 -28.43
N GLN A 460 -8.73 31.29 -28.04
CA GLN A 460 -9.33 32.57 -28.44
C GLN A 460 -8.59 33.07 -29.69
N PRO A 461 -9.26 33.18 -30.86
CA PRO A 461 -8.68 33.88 -31.98
C PRO A 461 -8.57 35.36 -31.62
N LEU A 462 -7.38 35.92 -31.82
CA LEU A 462 -7.23 37.36 -31.95
C LEU A 462 -8.03 37.76 -33.20
N GLU A 463 -9.19 38.38 -32.99
CA GLU A 463 -9.84 39.17 -34.02
C GLU A 463 -8.96 40.41 -34.24
N ASP A 464 -8.04 40.32 -35.21
CA ASP A 464 -7.36 41.47 -35.78
C ASP A 464 -8.35 42.18 -36.72
N GLU A 465 -8.82 43.34 -36.25
CA GLU A 465 -9.30 44.41 -37.12
C GLU A 465 -8.11 44.96 -37.93
N GLY A 466 -8.30 45.16 -39.24
CA GLY A 466 -7.53 46.15 -39.99
C GLY A 466 -6.81 45.64 -41.24
N ASP A 467 -7.54 45.69 -42.34
CA ASP A 467 -7.16 46.27 -43.62
C ASP A 467 -5.88 45.81 -44.37
N ASP A 468 -6.21 45.36 -45.58
CA ASP A 468 -5.64 45.78 -46.85
C ASP A 468 -4.55 44.95 -47.56
N GLU A 469 -4.90 44.69 -48.83
CA GLU A 469 -4.07 44.54 -50.03
C GLU A 469 -3.59 43.15 -50.49
N ASN A 470 -4.06 42.84 -51.71
CA ASN A 470 -3.46 42.03 -52.78
C ASN A 470 -3.56 40.50 -52.72
N CYS A 471 -4.66 40.02 -53.31
CA CYS A 471 -4.67 38.75 -54.05
C CYS A 471 -4.10 38.96 -55.45
N ASP A 472 -2.98 38.30 -55.76
CA ASP A 472 -2.70 37.79 -57.11
C ASP A 472 -1.74 36.58 -57.01
N LEU A 473 -2.12 35.52 -57.76
CA LEU A 473 -1.48 34.21 -58.02
C LEU A 473 -1.83 33.02 -57.12
#